data_AF-A0A2S7PIH3-F1
#
_entry.id   AF-A0A2S7PIH3-F1
#
_cell.length_a   1.000
_cell.length_b   1.000
_cell.length_c   1.000
_cell.angle_alpha   90.00
_cell.angle_beta   90.00
_cell.angle_gamma   90.00
#
_symmetry.space_group_name_H-M   'P 1'
#
loop_
_entity.id
_entity.type
_entity.pdbx_description
1 polymer ?
#
loop_
_entity_poly.entity_id
_entity_poly.type
_entity_poly.pdbx_seq_one_letter_code
_entity_poly.pdbx_strand_id
1 'polypeptide(L)'
;MNLLKIRYSYLKSYLYLLEYTSINKCICGTKEISEYLFLSCSQFSLARIKLKDKLAINYLLLLLLLDTTPGIEASIAYLSETKICTRKYHLARELVDD
;
A
#
# COMPACT_ATOMS: atom_id res chain seq x y z
N MET A 1 12.27 -6.35 0.35
CA MET A 1 10.97 -6.10 -0.31
C MET A 1 11.26 -5.70 -1.75
N ASN A 2 10.73 -6.40 -2.76
CA ASN A 2 11.03 -6.10 -4.17
C ASN A 2 10.26 -4.84 -4.60
N LEU A 3 10.88 -3.91 -5.34
CA LEU A 3 10.31 -2.57 -5.64
C LEU A 3 8.98 -2.68 -6.43
N LEU A 4 8.90 -3.65 -7.34
CA LEU A 4 7.66 -4.05 -8.03
C LEU A 4 6.56 -4.51 -7.07
N LYS A 5 6.91 -5.21 -5.99
CA LYS A 5 5.95 -5.63 -4.97
C LYS A 5 5.38 -4.45 -4.20
N ILE A 6 6.02 -3.28 -4.17
CA ILE A 6 5.47 -2.06 -3.55
C ILE A 6 4.62 -1.27 -4.55
N ARG A 7 5.03 -1.21 -5.82
CA ARG A 7 4.23 -0.59 -6.89
C ARG A 7 2.89 -1.31 -7.10
N TYR A 8 2.90 -2.64 -7.08
CA TYR A 8 1.70 -3.47 -7.27
C TYR A 8 1.07 -3.97 -5.96
N SER A 9 1.81 -3.92 -4.85
CA SER A 9 1.38 -4.07 -3.44
C SER A 9 0.28 -5.09 -3.15
N TYR A 10 0.17 -6.19 -3.90
CA TYR A 10 -0.93 -7.18 -3.79
C TYR A 10 -2.26 -6.54 -3.37
N LEU A 11 -2.54 -5.38 -3.96
CA LEU A 11 -3.70 -4.60 -3.54
C LEU A 11 -4.92 -5.40 -3.91
N LYS A 12 -5.99 -5.30 -3.12
CA LYS A 12 -7.21 -6.05 -3.45
C LYS A 12 -7.67 -5.82 -4.90
N SER A 13 -7.44 -4.64 -5.47
CA SER A 13 -7.73 -4.41 -6.89
C SER A 13 -6.91 -5.26 -7.85
N TYR A 14 -5.63 -5.49 -7.55
CA TYR A 14 -4.73 -6.31 -8.37
C TYR A 14 -5.05 -7.79 -8.21
N LEU A 15 -5.31 -8.23 -6.98
CA LEU A 15 -5.70 -9.59 -6.69
C LEU A 15 -7.06 -9.96 -7.28
N TYR A 16 -8.00 -9.01 -7.30
CA TYR A 16 -9.30 -9.19 -7.93
C TYR A 16 -9.15 -9.39 -9.45
N LEU A 17 -8.21 -8.69 -10.08
CA LEU A 17 -7.89 -8.88 -11.50
C LEU A 17 -7.28 -10.27 -11.79
N LEU A 18 -6.60 -10.85 -10.81
CA LEU A 18 -6.07 -12.22 -10.86
C LEU A 18 -7.04 -13.26 -10.28
N GLU A 19 -8.28 -12.88 -9.98
CA GLU A 19 -9.33 -13.75 -9.42
C GLU A 19 -9.01 -14.38 -8.05
N TYR A 20 -7.98 -13.88 -7.35
CA TYR A 20 -7.59 -14.35 -6.01
C TYR A 20 -8.47 -13.79 -4.87
N THR A 21 -9.31 -12.81 -5.16
CA THR A 21 -10.29 -12.24 -4.21
C THR A 21 -11.53 -11.79 -4.97
N SER A 22 -12.70 -11.96 -4.37
CA SER A 22 -13.98 -11.44 -4.91
C SER A 22 -14.21 -9.96 -4.57
N ILE A 23 -13.36 -9.36 -3.75
CA ILE A 23 -13.51 -7.97 -3.28
C ILE A 23 -12.29 -7.16 -3.68
N ASN A 24 -12.52 -6.07 -4.43
CA ASN A 24 -11.51 -5.10 -4.85
C ASN A 24 -11.56 -3.77 -4.06
N LYS A 25 -12.41 -3.68 -3.04
CA LYS A 25 -12.66 -2.45 -2.27
C LYS A 25 -11.90 -2.47 -0.93
N CYS A 26 -11.47 -1.29 -0.51
CA CYS A 26 -11.00 -1.05 0.85
C CYS A 26 -12.16 -1.11 1.84
N ILE A 27 -11.85 -1.09 3.14
CA ILE A 27 -12.85 -0.96 4.22
C ILE A 27 -13.65 0.37 4.14
N CYS A 28 -13.13 1.35 3.41
CA CYS A 28 -13.80 2.60 3.04
C CYS A 28 -14.78 2.46 1.87
N GLY A 29 -14.93 1.28 1.25
CA GLY A 29 -15.84 1.04 0.13
C GLY A 29 -15.35 1.53 -1.24
N THR A 30 -14.27 2.29 -1.30
CA THR A 30 -13.61 2.70 -2.55
C THR A 30 -12.70 1.58 -3.08
N LYS A 31 -12.45 1.54 -4.39
CA LYS A 31 -11.51 0.61 -5.01
C LYS A 31 -10.12 0.77 -4.37
N GLU A 32 -9.55 -0.34 -3.92
CA GLU A 32 -8.28 -0.36 -3.19
C GLU A 32 -7.10 -0.30 -4.17
N ILE A 33 -6.75 0.91 -4.61
CA ILE A 33 -5.58 1.20 -5.46
C ILE A 33 -4.52 2.01 -4.69
N SER A 34 -3.25 1.93 -5.11
CA SER A 34 -2.12 2.57 -4.41
C SER A 34 -2.36 4.06 -4.21
N GLU A 35 -2.77 4.76 -5.27
CA GLU A 35 -3.06 6.19 -5.24
C GLU A 35 -4.06 6.56 -4.15
N TYR A 36 -5.19 5.85 -4.11
CA TYR A 36 -6.23 6.09 -3.12
C TYR A 36 -5.73 5.83 -1.69
N LEU A 37 -4.97 4.75 -1.46
CA LEU A 37 -4.45 4.42 -0.14
C LEU A 37 -3.44 5.44 0.37
N PHE A 38 -2.55 5.93 -0.50
CA PHE A 38 -1.48 6.86 -0.13
C PHE A 38 -1.93 8.31 -0.12
N LEU A 39 -2.98 8.69 -0.87
CA LEU A 39 -3.35 10.10 -1.05
C LEU A 39 -4.72 10.45 -0.48
N SER A 40 -5.70 9.55 -0.57
CA SER A 40 -7.12 9.94 -0.46
C SER A 40 -7.93 9.21 0.62
N CYS A 41 -7.46 8.06 1.10
CA CYS A 41 -8.23 7.24 2.05
C CYS A 41 -8.38 7.94 3.41
N SER A 42 -9.59 8.34 3.80
CA SER A 42 -9.82 9.09 5.04
C SER A 42 -9.33 8.37 6.30
N GLN A 43 -9.37 7.04 6.32
CA GLN A 43 -8.95 6.23 7.47
C GLN A 43 -7.46 6.33 7.80
N PHE A 44 -6.62 6.68 6.82
CA PHE A 44 -5.16 6.75 7.00
C PHE A 44 -4.64 8.18 7.10
N SER A 45 -5.51 9.15 7.40
CA SER A 45 -5.12 10.57 7.53
C SER A 45 -3.97 10.78 8.52
N LEU A 46 -4.06 10.18 9.71
CA LEU A 46 -3.02 10.28 10.74
C LEU A 46 -1.69 9.67 10.29
N ALA A 47 -1.74 8.47 9.69
CA ALA A 47 -0.54 7.82 9.16
C ALA A 47 0.07 8.61 7.99
N ARG A 48 -0.75 9.29 7.17
CA ARG A 48 -0.25 10.18 6.11
C ARG A 48 0.43 11.43 6.65
N ILE A 49 -0.04 11.99 7.75
CA ILE A 49 0.62 13.14 8.39
C ILE A 49 2.02 12.70 8.85
N LYS A 50 2.14 11.58 9.56
CA LYS A 50 3.45 11.03 9.95
C LYS A 50 4.36 10.74 8.76
N LEU A 51 3.79 10.22 7.66
CA LEU A 51 4.52 9.98 6.41
C LEU A 51 5.09 11.28 5.82
N LYS A 52 4.31 12.36 5.80
CA LYS A 52 4.75 13.69 5.35
C LYS A 52 5.86 14.26 6.24
N ASP A 53 5.68 14.17 7.56
CA ASP A 53 6.65 14.66 8.54
C ASP A 53 7.98 13.92 8.38
N LYS A 54 7.94 12.60 8.19
CA LYS A 54 9.14 11.77 7.98
C LYS A 54 9.90 12.13 6.69
N LEU A 55 9.17 12.53 5.65
CA LEU A 55 9.76 12.91 4.36
C LEU A 55 10.08 14.42 4.26
N ALA A 56 9.73 15.21 5.27
CA ALA A 56 9.83 16.68 5.26
C ALA A 56 9.17 17.32 4.02
N ILE A 57 7.98 16.82 3.62
CA ILE A 57 7.24 17.31 2.45
C ILE A 57 5.84 17.80 2.81
N ASN A 58 5.39 18.85 2.12
CA ASN A 58 4.05 19.41 2.32
C ASN A 58 2.96 18.65 1.54
N TYR A 59 3.33 18.05 0.41
CA TYR A 59 2.43 17.34 -0.49
C TYR A 59 2.95 15.94 -0.81
N LEU A 60 2.05 14.95 -0.88
CA LEU A 60 2.38 13.57 -1.23
C LEU A 60 2.19 13.40 -2.73
N LEU A 61 3.26 13.00 -3.42
CA LEU A 61 3.22 12.51 -4.79
C LEU A 61 3.47 11.01 -4.79
N LEU A 62 2.64 10.25 -5.50
CA LEU A 62 2.81 8.81 -5.61
C LEU A 62 4.16 8.43 -6.23
N LEU A 63 4.63 9.18 -7.24
CA LEU A 63 5.96 9.01 -7.82
C LEU A 63 7.07 9.16 -6.78
N LEU A 64 7.00 10.19 -5.93
CA LEU A 64 8.00 10.41 -4.88
C LEU A 64 8.04 9.22 -3.90
N LEU A 65 6.88 8.72 -3.52
CA LEU A 65 6.72 7.61 -2.58
C LEU A 65 7.22 6.27 -3.12
N LEU A 66 7.10 6.03 -4.43
CA LEU A 66 7.39 4.72 -5.03
C LEU A 66 8.71 4.66 -5.80
N ASP A 67 9.28 5.80 -6.19
CA ASP A 67 10.42 5.85 -7.11
C ASP A 67 11.69 6.45 -6.47
N THR A 68 11.62 6.97 -5.24
CA THR A 68 12.80 7.45 -4.50
C THR A 68 13.12 6.57 -3.30
N THR A 69 14.40 6.38 -2.97
CA THR A 69 14.80 5.57 -1.80
C THR A 69 14.15 6.03 -0.49
N PRO A 70 14.16 7.33 -0.13
CA PRO A 70 13.50 7.80 1.10
C PRO A 70 11.98 7.59 1.04
N GLY A 71 11.36 7.83 -0.11
CA GLY A 71 9.94 7.61 -0.32
C GLY A 71 9.54 6.15 -0.15
N ILE A 72 10.34 5.22 -0.67
CA ILE A 72 10.10 3.78 -0.57
C ILE A 72 10.18 3.32 0.89
N GLU A 73 11.23 3.71 1.61
CA GLU A 73 11.39 3.35 3.03
C GLU A 73 10.25 3.91 3.89
N ALA A 74 9.86 5.15 3.65
CA ALA A 74 8.75 5.77 4.35
C ALA A 74 7.41 5.10 3.99
N SER A 75 7.20 4.71 2.73
CA SER A 75 6.03 3.97 2.27
C SER A 75 5.92 2.59 2.90
N ILE A 76 7.05 1.87 3.05
CA ILE A 76 7.07 0.57 3.75
C ILE A 76 6.65 0.74 5.21
N ALA A 77 7.16 1.77 5.89
CA ALA A 77 6.78 2.07 7.27
C ALA A 77 5.29 2.42 7.38
N TYR A 78 4.78 3.27 6.47
CA TYR A 78 3.36 3.63 6.40
C TYR A 78 2.45 2.41 6.17
N LEU A 79 2.80 1.54 5.23
CA LEU A 79 2.03 0.32 4.94
C LEU A 79 2.05 -0.66 6.12
N SER A 80 3.16 -0.70 6.87
CA SER A 80 3.28 -1.52 8.07
C SER A 80 2.41 -0.99 9.22
N GLU A 81 2.37 0.33 9.41
CA GLU A 81 1.56 0.99 10.45
C GLU A 81 0.05 0.85 10.16
N THR A 82 -0.34 1.06 8.91
CA THR A 82 -1.75 1.02 8.48
C THR A 82 -2.30 -0.39 8.30
N LYS A 83 -1.43 -1.42 8.26
CA LYS A 83 -1.78 -2.83 8.03
C LYS A 83 -2.58 -3.09 6.75
N ILE A 84 -2.56 -2.16 5.79
CA ILE A 84 -3.31 -2.28 4.52
C ILE A 84 -2.75 -3.45 3.70
N CYS A 85 -1.44 -3.50 3.57
CA CYS A 85 -0.72 -4.64 3.02
C CYS A 85 -0.47 -5.62 4.16
N THR A 86 -1.50 -6.34 4.59
CA THR A 86 -1.29 -7.41 5.56
C THR A 86 -0.28 -8.40 4.99
N ARG A 87 0.77 -8.65 5.78
CA ARG A 87 1.79 -9.71 5.62
C ARG A 87 1.21 -11.08 5.21
N LYS A 88 -0.09 -11.30 5.46
CA LYS A 88 -0.90 -12.41 4.95
C LYS A 88 -0.80 -12.60 3.42
N TYR A 89 -0.66 -11.54 2.63
CA TYR A 89 -0.49 -11.65 1.17
C TYR A 89 0.93 -11.99 0.73
N HIS A 90 1.92 -11.61 1.54
CA HIS A 90 3.30 -12.03 1.32
C HIS A 90 3.47 -13.53 1.64
N LEU A 91 2.70 -14.06 2.60
CA LEU A 91 2.61 -15.48 2.97
C LEU A 91 1.69 -16.31 2.06
N ALA A 92 0.67 -15.75 1.43
CA ALA A 92 -0.20 -16.49 0.51
C ALA A 92 0.53 -17.01 -0.75
N ARG A 93 1.74 -16.52 -1.03
CA ARG A 93 2.65 -17.06 -2.05
C ARG A 93 3.72 -18.01 -1.50
N GLU A 94 3.86 -18.11 -0.19
CA GLU A 94 4.61 -19.18 0.51
C GLU A 94 3.68 -20.34 0.92
N LEU A 95 2.37 -20.27 0.61
CA LEU A 95 1.42 -21.39 0.73
C LEU A 95 1.28 -22.13 -0.61
N VAL A 96 2.42 -22.47 -1.22
CA VAL A 96 2.55 -23.72 -1.97
C VAL A 96 3.66 -24.45 -1.23
N ASP A 97 3.27 -25.39 -0.40
CA ASP A 97 3.90 -26.70 -0.20
C ASP A 97 3.08 -27.44 0.88
N ASP A 98 2.00 -28.08 0.43
CA ASP A 98 1.68 -29.52 0.57
C ASP A 98 0.40 -29.85 -0.21
#